data_AF-A0A9X8UQZ7-F1
#
_entry.id   AF-A0A9X8UQZ7-F1
#
_cell.length_a   1.000
_cell.length_b   1.000
_cell.length_c   1.000
_cell.angle_alpha   90.00
_cell.angle_beta   90.00
_cell.angle_gamma   90.00
#
_symmetry.space_group_name_H-M   'P 1'
#
loop_
_entity.id
_entity.type
_entity.pdbx_description
1 polymer ?
#
loop_
_entity_poly.entity_id
_entity_poly.type
_entity_poly.pdbx_seq_one_letter_code
_entity_poly.pdbx_strand_id
1 'polypeptide(L)'
;MNPSVRPLPAEMTAIKLALRKSSPKLAGNRLVAGLVVPNTSIDQKEQFMAEENRVVLIGGHGKVALLAAPKLVGRGYAVNSLIRNPEHAADISATGATPVVIDIESAGVDQLAQAFSGASAIVFSAGAGGGNEHRTRAVDYDAAVRSMQAAKQAGVDRFVMVSYSRALVDVDSLDPANSFYTYAKAKHDADAYLRGTELDYTILGPGALTLEPASQRVVLADKAGKVNGADVEGEASQTSRENVAEVITHVVANNAARRSTVNFYNGNMPIVEAIV
;
A
#
# COMPACT_ATOMS: atom_id res chain seq x y z
N MET A 1 61.77 23.24 21.71
CA MET A 1 61.03 22.61 20.60
C MET A 1 60.81 21.15 20.93
N ASN A 2 59.68 20.59 20.45
CA ASN A 2 59.07 19.27 20.70
C ASN A 2 58.23 19.09 21.98
N PRO A 3 57.13 18.30 21.90
CA PRO A 3 55.82 18.70 22.39
C PRO A 3 55.27 17.80 23.50
N SER A 4 54.24 18.30 24.15
CA SER A 4 53.41 17.65 25.15
C SER A 4 52.77 16.33 24.67
N VAL A 5 52.96 15.27 25.43
CA VAL A 5 52.16 14.04 25.42
C VAL A 5 51.38 13.96 26.75
N ARG A 6 50.07 13.68 26.63
CA ARG A 6 49.03 13.65 27.68
C ARG A 6 49.26 12.55 28.74
N PRO A 7 48.61 12.63 29.93
CA PRO A 7 47.41 11.79 30.11
C PRO A 7 46.28 12.40 30.97
N LEU A 8 45.07 11.86 30.80
CA LEU A 8 43.90 11.88 31.74
C LEU A 8 43.99 10.64 32.67
N PRO A 9 43.09 10.35 33.65
CA PRO A 9 42.06 11.13 34.39
C PRO A 9 42.10 10.84 35.94
N ALA A 10 41.17 11.42 36.74
CA ALA A 10 40.59 10.74 37.92
C ALA A 10 39.30 11.42 38.40
N GLU A 11 38.35 10.60 38.84
CA GLU A 11 36.95 10.85 39.18
C GLU A 11 36.70 11.63 40.49
N MET A 12 35.41 11.91 40.70
CA MET A 12 34.70 11.88 41.99
C MET A 12 34.51 13.18 42.80
N THR A 13 33.24 13.62 42.78
CA THR A 13 32.42 14.10 43.92
C THR A 13 32.19 15.60 44.04
N ALA A 14 30.94 16.01 43.78
CA ALA A 14 30.25 16.98 44.64
C ALA A 14 28.73 16.72 44.61
N ILE A 15 28.23 16.17 45.71
CA ILE A 15 26.82 15.95 46.04
C ILE A 15 26.39 17.05 47.04
N LYS A 16 25.15 17.53 46.86
CA LYS A 16 24.12 18.01 47.83
C LYS A 16 23.65 19.47 47.74
N LEU A 17 22.31 19.56 47.89
CA LEU A 17 21.41 20.67 48.21
C LEU A 17 20.73 21.29 46.97
N ALA A 18 19.42 21.18 46.72
CA ALA A 18 18.28 21.09 47.64
C ALA A 18 17.09 20.30 47.07
N LEU A 19 16.50 19.47 47.94
CA LEU A 19 15.16 18.91 47.81
C LEU A 19 14.11 20.01 48.07
N ARG A 20 13.24 20.29 47.10
CA ARG A 20 11.87 20.76 47.35
C ARG A 20 10.92 20.22 46.27
N LYS A 21 10.09 19.28 46.73
CA LYS A 21 8.83 18.75 46.20
C LYS A 21 8.16 19.61 45.11
N SER A 22 8.05 19.08 43.90
CA SER A 22 6.95 19.39 42.98
C SER A 22 6.17 18.09 42.75
N SER A 23 5.09 17.95 43.50
CA SER A 23 4.11 16.89 43.34
C SER A 23 3.54 16.89 41.92
N PRO A 24 3.27 15.73 41.30
CA PRO A 24 2.46 15.69 40.09
C PRO A 24 1.06 16.22 40.44
N LYS A 25 0.54 17.13 39.60
CA LYS A 25 -0.83 17.62 39.71
C LYS A 25 -1.78 16.43 39.62
N LEU A 26 -2.37 16.05 40.75
CA LEU A 26 -3.57 15.20 40.80
C LEU A 26 -4.69 15.98 40.13
N ALA A 27 -5.05 15.59 38.92
CA ALA A 27 -6.29 16.02 38.29
C ALA A 27 -7.43 15.47 39.17
N GLY A 28 -8.24 16.36 39.72
CA GLY A 28 -9.36 16.00 40.58
C GLY A 28 -10.33 15.10 39.84
N ASN A 29 -10.68 13.97 40.46
CA ASN A 29 -11.80 13.14 40.01
C ASN A 29 -13.07 13.98 40.09
N ARG A 30 -13.62 14.36 38.94
CA ARG A 30 -15.01 14.77 38.83
C ARG A 30 -15.85 13.50 38.79
N LEU A 31 -16.57 13.21 39.88
CA LEU A 31 -17.65 12.23 39.85
C LEU A 31 -18.73 12.76 38.91
N VAL A 32 -18.81 12.18 37.72
CA VAL A 32 -19.99 12.22 36.86
C VAL A 32 -20.36 10.76 36.62
N ALA A 33 -21.64 10.44 36.78
CA ALA A 33 -22.19 9.09 36.84
C ALA A 33 -21.52 8.07 35.91
N GLY A 34 -20.94 7.01 36.50
CA GLY A 34 -21.07 5.65 35.99
C GLY A 34 -20.43 5.27 34.64
N LEU A 35 -19.37 5.92 34.17
CA LEU A 35 -18.54 5.35 33.10
C LEU A 35 -17.06 5.68 33.33
N VAL A 36 -16.27 4.67 33.70
CA VAL A 36 -14.81 4.78 33.73
C VAL A 36 -14.34 4.81 32.28
N VAL A 37 -14.08 6.02 31.77
CA VAL A 37 -13.43 6.19 30.46
C VAL A 37 -11.92 6.06 30.71
N PRO A 38 -11.21 5.09 30.12
CA PRO A 38 -9.78 4.95 30.32
C PRO A 38 -9.06 6.18 29.78
N ASN A 39 -8.21 6.77 30.61
CA ASN A 39 -7.37 7.92 30.25
C ASN A 39 -6.12 7.40 29.52
N THR A 40 -6.24 7.11 28.22
CA THR A 40 -5.09 6.71 27.40
C THR A 40 -4.13 7.89 27.22
N SER A 41 -2.83 7.66 27.43
CA SER A 41 -1.78 8.66 27.22
C SER A 41 -1.73 9.08 25.75
N ILE A 42 -1.20 10.28 25.48
CA ILE A 42 -1.03 10.81 24.12
C ILE A 42 -0.24 9.81 23.25
N ASP A 43 0.85 9.25 23.78
CA ASP A 43 1.66 8.25 23.08
C ASP A 43 0.87 6.98 22.71
N GLN A 44 -0.01 6.50 23.60
CA GLN A 44 -0.86 5.33 23.30
C GLN A 44 -1.96 5.66 22.29
N LYS A 45 -2.51 6.88 22.30
CA LYS A 45 -3.47 7.32 21.27
C LYS A 45 -2.80 7.52 19.92
N GLU A 46 -1.61 8.11 19.87
CA GLU A 46 -0.85 8.27 18.64
C GLU A 46 -0.44 6.92 18.06
N GLN A 47 -0.06 5.98 18.90
CA GLN A 47 0.27 4.61 18.48
C GLN A 47 -0.98 3.85 18.01
N PHE A 48 -2.12 3.98 18.71
CA PHE A 48 -3.40 3.37 18.29
C PHE A 48 -3.94 3.98 16.99
N MET A 49 -3.84 5.30 16.81
CA MET A 49 -4.22 6.00 15.58
C MET A 49 -3.23 5.71 14.43
N ALA A 50 -1.95 5.50 14.72
CA ALA A 50 -0.97 5.07 13.72
C ALA A 50 -1.20 3.61 13.29
N GLU A 51 -1.72 2.75 14.17
CA GLU A 51 -2.13 1.39 13.80
C GLU A 51 -3.45 1.40 13.00
N GLU A 52 -4.50 2.12 13.45
CA GLU A 52 -5.77 2.26 12.70
C GLU A 52 -5.60 2.98 11.34
N ASN A 53 -4.50 3.70 11.12
CA ASN A 53 -4.22 4.41 9.88
C ASN A 53 -2.99 3.84 9.14
N ARG A 54 -2.75 2.52 9.25
CA ARG A 54 -1.63 1.86 8.57
C ARG A 54 -2.02 1.20 7.25
N VAL A 55 -1.29 1.51 6.18
CA VAL A 55 -1.43 0.87 4.85
C VAL A 55 -0.24 -0.03 4.57
N VAL A 56 -0.51 -1.25 4.12
CA VAL A 56 0.53 -2.18 3.66
C VAL A 56 0.61 -2.17 2.13
N LEU A 57 1.74 -1.73 1.58
CA LEU A 57 2.03 -1.74 0.13
C LEU A 57 2.86 -2.97 -0.23
N ILE A 58 2.26 -3.91 -0.95
CA ILE A 58 2.92 -5.09 -1.48
C ILE A 58 3.56 -4.75 -2.83
N GLY A 59 4.84 -5.09 -3.00
CA GLY A 59 5.64 -4.64 -4.15
C GLY A 59 6.17 -3.23 -3.95
N GLY A 60 6.60 -2.90 -2.72
CA GLY A 60 6.87 -1.55 -2.24
C GLY A 60 7.90 -0.74 -3.04
N HIS A 61 8.84 -1.40 -3.73
CA HIS A 61 9.83 -0.73 -4.59
C HIS A 61 9.41 -0.66 -6.07
N GLY A 62 8.22 -1.16 -6.41
CA GLY A 62 7.66 -0.99 -7.74
C GLY A 62 7.40 0.49 -8.05
N LYS A 63 7.49 0.88 -9.32
CA LYS A 63 7.35 2.29 -9.75
C LYS A 63 6.04 2.94 -9.29
N VAL A 64 4.93 2.20 -9.30
CA VAL A 64 3.64 2.71 -8.79
C VAL A 64 3.66 2.86 -7.27
N ALA A 65 4.20 1.86 -6.55
CA ALA A 65 4.27 1.89 -5.09
C ALA A 65 5.15 3.03 -4.57
N LEU A 66 6.29 3.30 -5.21
CA LEU A 66 7.17 4.44 -4.89
C LEU A 66 6.49 5.80 -5.10
N LEU A 67 5.54 5.89 -6.03
CA LEU A 67 4.73 7.10 -6.25
C LEU A 67 3.54 7.19 -5.28
N ALA A 68 2.96 6.06 -4.87
CA ALA A 68 1.82 6.00 -3.96
C ALA A 68 2.21 6.22 -2.50
N ALA A 69 3.35 5.66 -2.07
CA ALA A 69 3.85 5.77 -0.69
C ALA A 69 3.89 7.22 -0.16
N PRO A 70 4.55 8.19 -0.82
CA PRO A 70 4.61 9.56 -0.30
C PRO A 70 3.24 10.25 -0.31
N LYS A 71 2.34 9.89 -1.23
CA LYS A 71 0.97 10.46 -1.30
C LYS A 71 0.11 9.96 -0.14
N LEU A 72 0.20 8.66 0.20
CA LEU A 72 -0.45 8.07 1.37
C LEU A 72 0.12 8.66 2.68
N VAL A 73 1.45 8.78 2.79
CA VAL A 73 2.09 9.46 3.94
C VAL A 73 1.59 10.90 4.07
N GLY A 74 1.49 11.64 2.96
CA GLY A 74 0.92 13.00 2.94
C GLY A 74 -0.55 13.09 3.36
N ARG A 75 -1.29 11.96 3.32
CA ARG A 75 -2.66 11.83 3.85
C ARG A 75 -2.71 11.37 5.31
N GLY A 76 -1.55 11.23 5.96
CA GLY A 76 -1.43 10.84 7.37
C GLY A 76 -1.40 9.33 7.61
N TYR A 77 -1.27 8.51 6.57
CA TYR A 77 -1.12 7.06 6.74
C TYR A 77 0.30 6.69 7.18
N ALA A 78 0.41 5.74 8.11
CA ALA A 78 1.64 4.99 8.30
C ALA A 78 1.75 3.96 7.17
N VAL A 79 2.81 4.00 6.37
CA VAL A 79 2.93 3.11 5.20
C VAL A 79 4.02 2.07 5.44
N ASN A 80 3.66 0.79 5.42
CA ASN A 80 4.60 -0.33 5.42
C ASN A 80 4.77 -0.87 3.99
N SER A 81 5.98 -0.78 3.44
CA SER A 81 6.28 -1.16 2.06
C SER A 81 7.08 -2.45 2.02
N LEU A 82 6.46 -3.52 1.51
CA LEU A 82 7.06 -4.85 1.47
C LEU A 82 8.03 -4.97 0.28
N ILE A 83 9.27 -5.31 0.57
CA ILE A 83 10.35 -5.46 -0.41
C ILE A 83 11.05 -6.81 -0.23
N ARG A 84 11.49 -7.39 -1.35
CA ARG A 84 12.34 -8.59 -1.32
C ARG A 84 13.81 -8.24 -1.09
N ASN A 85 14.32 -7.23 -1.82
CA ASN A 85 15.72 -6.84 -1.74
C ASN A 85 15.89 -5.80 -0.61
N PRO A 86 16.64 -6.10 0.48
CA PRO A 86 16.89 -5.15 1.55
C PRO A 86 17.64 -3.88 1.08
N GLU A 87 18.38 -3.94 -0.03
CA GLU A 87 19.06 -2.76 -0.59
C GLU A 87 18.09 -1.66 -1.03
N HIS A 88 16.83 -1.99 -1.28
CA HIS A 88 15.79 -1.02 -1.64
C HIS A 88 15.26 -0.21 -0.44
N ALA A 89 15.65 -0.55 0.80
CA ALA A 89 15.12 0.05 2.02
C ALA A 89 15.36 1.58 2.12
N ALA A 90 16.47 2.07 1.57
CA ALA A 90 16.79 3.50 1.57
C ALA A 90 15.79 4.29 0.70
N ASP A 91 15.48 3.80 -0.50
CA ASP A 91 14.51 4.42 -1.41
C ASP A 91 13.12 4.45 -0.79
N ILE A 92 12.72 3.36 -0.11
CA ILE A 92 11.44 3.31 0.62
C ILE A 92 11.42 4.35 1.74
N SER A 93 12.46 4.39 2.57
CA SER A 93 12.55 5.36 3.68
C SER A 93 12.49 6.81 3.17
N ALA A 94 13.06 7.10 2.00
CA ALA A 94 13.01 8.42 1.37
C ALA A 94 11.59 8.86 0.98
N THR A 95 10.65 7.92 0.81
CA THR A 95 9.23 8.25 0.58
C THR A 95 8.46 8.56 1.88
N GLY A 96 9.07 8.36 3.05
CA GLY A 96 8.41 8.41 4.35
C GLY A 96 7.74 7.10 4.78
N ALA A 97 7.78 6.06 3.94
CA ALA A 97 7.30 4.72 4.30
C ALA A 97 8.35 3.92 5.08
N THR A 98 7.89 2.91 5.81
CA THR A 98 8.72 1.95 6.53
C THR A 98 8.99 0.72 5.65
N PRO A 99 10.24 0.38 5.31
CA PRO A 99 10.54 -0.84 4.58
C PRO A 99 10.34 -2.08 5.45
N VAL A 100 9.68 -3.09 4.90
CA VAL A 100 9.49 -4.40 5.53
C VAL A 100 10.05 -5.47 4.59
N VAL A 101 11.08 -6.19 5.02
CA VAL A 101 11.76 -7.18 4.17
C VAL A 101 10.99 -8.50 4.21
N ILE A 102 10.14 -8.72 3.21
CA ILE A 102 9.37 -9.94 3.00
C ILE A 102 9.37 -10.27 1.51
N ASP A 103 9.88 -11.45 1.17
CA ASP A 103 9.78 -11.99 -0.18
C ASP A 103 8.41 -12.63 -0.41
N ILE A 104 7.53 -11.95 -1.12
CA ILE A 104 6.19 -12.45 -1.39
C ILE A 104 6.17 -13.69 -2.29
N GLU A 105 7.24 -13.95 -3.05
CA GLU A 105 7.32 -15.17 -3.87
C GLU A 105 7.34 -16.40 -2.94
N SER A 106 8.03 -16.33 -1.80
CA SER A 106 8.23 -17.45 -0.87
C SER A 106 7.41 -17.35 0.43
N ALA A 107 6.93 -16.17 0.83
CA ALA A 107 6.25 -15.97 2.12
C ALA A 107 4.91 -16.72 2.23
N GLY A 108 4.74 -17.49 3.29
CA GLY A 108 3.47 -18.17 3.58
C GLY A 108 2.36 -17.21 4.01
N VAL A 109 1.13 -17.73 4.07
CA VAL A 109 -0.06 -16.96 4.52
C VAL A 109 0.14 -16.42 5.93
N ASP A 110 0.66 -17.22 6.87
CA ASP A 110 0.88 -16.79 8.26
C ASP A 110 1.85 -15.61 8.37
N GLN A 111 2.96 -15.64 7.61
CA GLN A 111 3.96 -14.57 7.62
C GLN A 111 3.37 -13.28 7.06
N LEU A 112 2.59 -13.36 5.98
CA LEU A 112 1.89 -12.21 5.42
C LEU A 112 0.83 -11.68 6.39
N ALA A 113 0.07 -12.57 7.04
CA ALA A 113 -0.97 -12.18 7.99
C ALA A 113 -0.37 -11.42 9.20
N GLN A 114 0.79 -11.85 9.69
CA GLN A 114 1.53 -11.10 10.72
C GLN A 114 1.93 -9.70 10.25
N ALA A 115 2.39 -9.56 9.00
CA ALA A 115 2.73 -8.27 8.42
C ALA A 115 1.50 -7.36 8.24
N PHE A 116 0.32 -7.94 8.05
CA PHE A 116 -0.94 -7.22 7.82
C PHE A 116 -1.70 -6.90 9.11
N SER A 117 -1.50 -7.65 10.19
CA SER A 117 -2.23 -7.53 11.45
C SER A 117 -2.32 -6.09 11.95
N GLY A 118 -3.53 -5.55 12.05
CA GLY A 118 -3.80 -4.17 12.50
C GLY A 118 -3.65 -3.11 11.40
N ALA A 119 -3.40 -3.47 10.15
CA ALA A 119 -3.48 -2.51 9.03
C ALA A 119 -4.93 -2.19 8.69
N SER A 120 -5.19 -0.97 8.20
CA SER A 120 -6.50 -0.56 7.72
C SER A 120 -6.71 -0.85 6.24
N ALA A 121 -5.65 -1.00 5.45
CA ALA A 121 -5.74 -1.44 4.07
C ALA A 121 -4.48 -2.16 3.58
N ILE A 122 -4.67 -3.06 2.62
CA ILE A 122 -3.59 -3.72 1.87
C ILE A 122 -3.70 -3.30 0.40
N VAL A 123 -2.59 -2.91 -0.20
CA VAL A 123 -2.49 -2.60 -1.64
C VAL A 123 -1.53 -3.59 -2.29
N PHE A 124 -2.04 -4.40 -3.20
CA PHE A 124 -1.23 -5.28 -4.04
C PHE A 124 -0.82 -4.54 -5.32
N SER A 125 0.40 -4.01 -5.35
CA SER A 125 1.00 -3.34 -6.52
C SER A 125 2.20 -4.10 -7.09
N ALA A 126 2.41 -5.34 -6.66
CA ALA A 126 3.48 -6.20 -7.15
C ALA A 126 3.16 -6.78 -8.54
N GLY A 127 4.21 -7.12 -9.27
CA GLY A 127 4.17 -7.88 -10.52
C GLY A 127 5.57 -8.37 -10.87
N ALA A 128 5.68 -9.45 -11.62
CA ALA A 128 6.98 -10.07 -11.94
C ALA A 128 7.86 -9.21 -12.86
N GLY A 129 7.27 -8.23 -13.56
CA GLY A 129 7.95 -7.39 -14.54
C GLY A 129 8.08 -8.02 -15.94
N GLY A 130 7.37 -9.13 -16.19
CA GLY A 130 7.38 -9.87 -17.46
C GLY A 130 8.60 -10.80 -17.62
N GLY A 131 8.71 -11.42 -18.80
CA GLY A 131 9.90 -12.17 -19.25
C GLY A 131 10.08 -13.59 -18.69
N ASN A 132 9.43 -13.95 -17.58
CA ASN A 132 9.45 -15.32 -17.05
C ASN A 132 8.04 -15.75 -16.64
N GLU A 133 7.51 -16.78 -17.30
CA GLU A 133 6.15 -17.28 -17.09
C GLU A 133 5.93 -17.83 -15.69
N HIS A 134 6.87 -18.64 -15.19
CA HIS A 134 6.81 -19.20 -13.84
C HIS A 134 6.77 -18.10 -12.78
N ARG A 135 7.61 -17.08 -12.93
CA ARG A 135 7.66 -15.95 -12.00
C ARG A 135 6.42 -15.06 -12.13
N THR A 136 5.90 -14.89 -13.34
CA THR A 136 4.62 -14.20 -13.58
C THR A 136 3.49 -14.91 -12.83
N ARG A 137 3.39 -16.23 -12.95
CA ARG A 137 2.41 -17.01 -12.17
C ARG A 137 2.64 -16.87 -10.66
N ALA A 138 3.87 -17.04 -10.20
CA ALA A 138 4.23 -17.01 -8.78
C ALA A 138 3.92 -15.65 -8.12
N VAL A 139 4.17 -14.54 -8.81
CA VAL A 139 3.96 -13.18 -8.30
C VAL A 139 2.54 -12.70 -8.59
N ASP A 140 2.15 -12.66 -9.87
CA ASP A 140 0.92 -11.99 -10.30
C ASP A 140 -0.35 -12.80 -9.95
N TYR A 141 -0.23 -14.10 -9.66
CA TYR A 141 -1.33 -14.94 -9.18
C TYR A 141 -1.08 -15.56 -7.80
N ASP A 142 -0.07 -16.41 -7.62
CA ASP A 142 0.05 -17.20 -6.38
C ASP A 142 0.31 -16.33 -5.14
N ALA A 143 1.17 -15.30 -5.25
CA ALA A 143 1.40 -14.34 -4.18
C ALA A 143 0.20 -13.41 -3.98
N ALA A 144 -0.51 -13.02 -5.05
CA ALA A 144 -1.74 -12.27 -4.97
C ALA A 144 -2.81 -13.02 -4.16
N VAL A 145 -3.08 -14.28 -4.50
CA VAL A 145 -4.04 -15.15 -3.79
C VAL A 145 -3.64 -15.35 -2.32
N ARG A 146 -2.37 -15.67 -2.04
CA ARG A 146 -1.88 -15.79 -0.65
C ARG A 146 -2.05 -14.51 0.15
N SER A 147 -1.83 -13.35 -0.47
CA SER A 147 -2.03 -12.07 0.20
C SER A 147 -3.50 -11.80 0.55
N MET A 148 -4.45 -12.25 -0.28
CA MET A 148 -5.88 -12.15 0.01
C MET A 148 -6.30 -13.09 1.15
N GLN A 149 -5.75 -14.31 1.17
CA GLN A 149 -5.93 -15.25 2.28
C GLN A 149 -5.38 -14.69 3.59
N ALA A 150 -4.18 -14.10 3.53
CA ALA A 150 -3.53 -13.47 4.67
C ALA A 150 -4.29 -12.22 5.16
N ALA A 151 -4.86 -11.43 4.26
CA ALA A 151 -5.74 -10.31 4.60
C ALA A 151 -6.94 -10.78 5.43
N LYS A 152 -7.64 -11.83 4.96
CA LYS A 152 -8.75 -12.45 5.69
C LYS A 152 -8.30 -12.99 7.05
N GLN A 153 -7.16 -13.68 7.12
CA GLN A 153 -6.63 -14.21 8.37
C GLN A 153 -6.25 -13.10 9.37
N ALA A 154 -5.75 -11.97 8.88
CA ALA A 154 -5.39 -10.80 9.69
C ALA A 154 -6.60 -9.93 10.08
N GLY A 155 -7.80 -10.22 9.55
CA GLY A 155 -9.00 -9.39 9.77
C GLY A 155 -8.94 -8.02 9.07
N VAL A 156 -8.18 -7.91 7.98
CA VAL A 156 -8.05 -6.67 7.19
C VAL A 156 -8.93 -6.76 5.95
N ASP A 157 -10.07 -6.07 5.98
CA ASP A 157 -11.07 -6.19 4.91
C ASP A 157 -10.71 -5.38 3.66
N ARG A 158 -10.14 -4.18 3.81
CA ARG A 158 -9.88 -3.28 2.69
C ARG A 158 -8.69 -3.76 1.86
N PHE A 159 -8.95 -4.16 0.62
CA PHE A 159 -7.92 -4.72 -0.27
C PHE A 159 -7.94 -4.07 -1.66
N VAL A 160 -6.86 -3.39 -2.05
CA VAL A 160 -6.73 -2.75 -3.36
C VAL A 160 -5.81 -3.58 -4.24
N MET A 161 -6.29 -4.05 -5.38
CA MET A 161 -5.52 -4.81 -6.37
C MET A 161 -5.16 -3.92 -7.55
N VAL A 162 -3.88 -3.82 -7.90
CA VAL A 162 -3.44 -3.23 -9.18
C VAL A 162 -3.37 -4.34 -10.24
N SER A 163 -4.37 -4.32 -11.13
CA SER A 163 -4.51 -5.19 -12.29
C SER A 163 -4.29 -4.38 -13.58
N TYR A 164 -5.07 -4.64 -14.63
CA TYR A 164 -5.08 -3.84 -15.85
C TYR A 164 -6.46 -3.88 -16.53
N SER A 165 -6.75 -2.86 -17.35
CA SER A 165 -8.09 -2.52 -17.90
C SER A 165 -8.80 -3.66 -18.64
N ARG A 166 -8.05 -4.61 -19.19
CA ARG A 166 -8.59 -5.71 -20.01
C ARG A 166 -8.43 -7.10 -19.39
N ALA A 167 -8.04 -7.17 -18.12
CA ALA A 167 -7.83 -8.43 -17.39
C ALA A 167 -9.02 -9.39 -17.45
N LEU A 168 -10.25 -8.86 -17.53
CA LEU A 168 -11.44 -9.69 -17.59
C LEU A 168 -11.60 -10.43 -18.92
N VAL A 169 -11.21 -9.82 -20.04
CA VAL A 169 -11.60 -10.27 -21.39
C VAL A 169 -10.44 -10.81 -22.22
N ASP A 170 -9.22 -10.37 -21.96
CA ASP A 170 -8.07 -10.74 -22.77
C ASP A 170 -7.72 -12.23 -22.70
N VAL A 171 -8.03 -12.91 -21.58
CA VAL A 171 -7.81 -14.35 -21.44
C VAL A 171 -8.59 -15.17 -22.47
N ASP A 172 -9.75 -14.66 -22.93
CA ASP A 172 -10.60 -15.32 -23.91
C ASP A 172 -10.25 -14.94 -25.36
N SER A 173 -9.55 -13.81 -25.56
CA SER A 173 -9.26 -13.27 -26.89
C SER A 173 -7.80 -13.37 -27.34
N LEU A 174 -6.86 -13.53 -26.42
CA LEU A 174 -5.44 -13.69 -26.73
C LEU A 174 -5.14 -15.13 -27.12
N ASP A 175 -4.32 -15.31 -28.16
CA ASP A 175 -3.70 -16.60 -28.45
C ASP A 175 -2.86 -17.05 -27.24
N PRO A 176 -3.01 -18.29 -26.73
CA PRO A 176 -2.15 -18.84 -25.69
C PRO A 176 -0.64 -18.78 -25.99
N ALA A 177 -0.25 -18.70 -27.27
CA ALA A 177 1.14 -18.51 -27.68
C ALA A 177 1.62 -17.03 -27.61
N ASN A 178 0.72 -16.08 -27.33
CA ASN A 178 1.07 -14.67 -27.15
C ASN A 178 1.88 -14.51 -25.86
N SER A 179 3.01 -13.79 -25.93
CA SER A 179 3.90 -13.56 -24.78
C SER A 179 3.22 -12.82 -23.61
N PHE A 180 2.11 -12.13 -23.86
CA PHE A 180 1.30 -11.46 -22.84
C PHE A 180 0.25 -12.38 -22.20
N TYR A 181 -0.07 -13.53 -22.81
CA TYR A 181 -1.15 -14.42 -22.35
C TYR A 181 -0.94 -14.88 -20.90
N THR A 182 0.27 -15.30 -20.53
CA THR A 182 0.56 -15.76 -19.16
C THR A 182 0.32 -14.67 -18.12
N TYR A 183 0.66 -13.43 -18.43
CA TYR A 183 0.37 -12.28 -17.57
C TYR A 183 -1.13 -11.99 -17.50
N ALA A 184 -1.80 -11.93 -18.66
CA ALA A 184 -3.24 -11.71 -18.76
C ALA A 184 -4.01 -12.74 -17.94
N LYS A 185 -3.67 -14.02 -18.11
CA LYS A 185 -4.26 -15.13 -17.35
C LYS A 185 -3.99 -15.03 -15.85
N ALA A 186 -2.77 -14.70 -15.43
CA ALA A 186 -2.44 -14.57 -14.01
C ALA A 186 -3.27 -13.46 -13.34
N LYS A 187 -3.36 -12.28 -13.97
CA LYS A 187 -4.18 -11.17 -13.47
C LYS A 187 -5.67 -11.49 -13.50
N HIS A 188 -6.16 -12.10 -14.58
CA HIS A 188 -7.54 -12.58 -14.66
C HIS A 188 -7.90 -13.52 -13.50
N ASP A 189 -7.08 -14.56 -13.29
CA ASP A 189 -7.31 -15.57 -12.25
C ASP A 189 -7.25 -14.92 -10.84
N ALA A 190 -6.34 -13.97 -10.62
CA ALA A 190 -6.21 -13.25 -9.34
C ALA A 190 -7.42 -12.35 -9.06
N ASP A 191 -7.86 -11.59 -10.07
CA ASP A 191 -9.04 -10.73 -9.98
C ASP A 191 -10.31 -11.56 -9.78
N ALA A 192 -10.42 -12.71 -10.45
CA ALA A 192 -11.53 -13.65 -10.26
C ALA A 192 -11.56 -14.22 -8.83
N TYR A 193 -10.39 -14.60 -8.29
CA TYR A 193 -10.29 -15.05 -6.90
C TYR A 193 -10.74 -13.94 -5.94
N LEU A 194 -10.22 -12.72 -6.10
CA LEU A 194 -10.55 -11.58 -5.25
C LEU A 194 -12.05 -11.27 -5.24
N ARG A 195 -12.70 -11.27 -6.42
CA ARG A 195 -14.15 -11.09 -6.56
C ARG A 195 -14.96 -12.16 -5.83
N GLY A 196 -14.43 -13.36 -5.69
CA GLY A 196 -15.03 -14.46 -4.94
C GLY A 196 -14.89 -14.37 -3.42
N THR A 197 -14.14 -13.38 -2.90
CA THR A 197 -13.93 -13.20 -1.46
C THR A 197 -14.98 -12.28 -0.82
N GLU A 198 -14.95 -12.25 0.51
CA GLU A 198 -15.73 -11.32 1.34
C GLU A 198 -15.01 -9.98 1.55
N LEU A 199 -13.76 -9.82 1.08
CA LEU A 199 -12.97 -8.60 1.26
C LEU A 199 -13.68 -7.39 0.65
N ASP A 200 -13.44 -6.23 1.27
CA ASP A 200 -13.86 -4.94 0.77
C ASP A 200 -12.89 -4.45 -0.31
N TYR A 201 -12.92 -5.14 -1.45
CA TYR A 201 -11.91 -4.98 -2.48
C TYR A 201 -12.17 -3.79 -3.41
N THR A 202 -11.10 -3.25 -3.99
CA THR A 202 -11.17 -2.47 -5.24
C THR A 202 -10.12 -3.01 -6.21
N ILE A 203 -10.54 -3.43 -7.40
CA ILE A 203 -9.62 -3.83 -8.47
C ILE A 203 -9.42 -2.62 -9.39
N LEU A 204 -8.17 -2.16 -9.50
CA LEU A 204 -7.77 -1.06 -10.35
C LEU A 204 -7.25 -1.63 -11.67
N GLY A 205 -7.94 -1.34 -12.77
CA GLY A 205 -7.58 -1.75 -14.13
C GLY A 205 -7.07 -0.57 -14.96
N PRO A 206 -5.83 -0.08 -14.76
CA PRO A 206 -5.26 0.96 -15.61
C PRO A 206 -4.99 0.47 -17.04
N GLY A 207 -4.80 1.40 -17.96
CA GLY A 207 -4.26 1.16 -19.29
C GLY A 207 -2.75 0.87 -19.30
N ALA A 208 -2.16 0.96 -20.48
CA ALA A 208 -0.72 0.78 -20.68
C ALA A 208 0.09 1.84 -19.89
N LEU A 209 0.99 1.39 -19.03
CA LEU A 209 1.62 2.25 -18.04
C LEU A 209 2.76 3.13 -18.59
N THR A 210 2.65 4.44 -18.44
CA THR A 210 3.69 5.42 -18.84
C THR A 210 4.45 6.02 -17.65
N LEU A 211 5.47 6.82 -17.92
CA LEU A 211 6.29 7.52 -16.91
C LEU A 211 5.96 9.01 -16.82
N GLU A 212 4.96 9.48 -17.56
CA GLU A 212 4.52 10.87 -17.51
C GLU A 212 4.00 11.23 -16.11
N PRO A 213 4.01 12.52 -15.73
CA PRO A 213 3.39 12.98 -14.48
C PRO A 213 1.89 12.67 -14.41
N ALA A 214 1.32 12.73 -13.21
CA ALA A 214 -0.12 12.61 -13.01
C ALA A 214 -0.85 13.83 -13.59
N SER A 215 -1.85 13.59 -14.43
CA SER A 215 -2.86 14.61 -14.78
C SER A 215 -3.92 14.77 -13.68
N GLN A 216 -3.98 13.83 -12.72
CA GLN A 216 -5.04 13.67 -11.72
C GLN A 216 -6.45 13.52 -12.33
N ARG A 217 -6.49 13.14 -13.62
CA ARG A 217 -7.70 13.01 -14.41
C ARG A 217 -7.70 11.72 -15.20
N VAL A 218 -8.83 11.05 -15.20
CA VAL A 218 -9.04 9.75 -15.82
C VAL A 218 -10.28 9.76 -16.72
N VAL A 219 -10.41 8.72 -17.51
CA VAL A 219 -11.68 8.31 -18.13
C VAL A 219 -11.96 6.88 -17.72
N LEU A 220 -13.19 6.61 -17.28
CA LEU A 220 -13.59 5.25 -16.92
C LEU A 220 -13.87 4.42 -18.18
N ALA A 221 -13.49 3.17 -18.11
CA ALA A 221 -13.79 2.16 -19.10
C ALA A 221 -14.75 1.11 -18.53
N ASP A 222 -15.52 0.47 -19.39
CA ASP A 222 -16.40 -0.61 -19.00
C ASP A 222 -15.62 -1.90 -18.62
N LYS A 223 -16.35 -2.97 -18.31
CA LYS A 223 -15.76 -4.26 -17.92
C LYS A 223 -14.85 -4.89 -18.97
N ALA A 224 -15.00 -4.50 -20.25
CA ALA A 224 -14.18 -4.97 -21.36
C ALA A 224 -13.02 -4.00 -21.69
N GLY A 225 -12.85 -2.94 -20.90
CA GLY A 225 -11.84 -1.90 -21.14
C GLY A 225 -12.23 -0.94 -22.28
N LYS A 226 -13.51 -0.85 -22.64
CA LYS A 226 -13.98 0.08 -23.69
C LYS A 226 -14.42 1.41 -23.11
N VAL A 227 -14.20 2.50 -23.83
CA VAL A 227 -14.71 3.84 -23.50
C VAL A 227 -15.80 4.18 -24.51
N ASN A 228 -17.01 4.50 -24.01
CA ASN A 228 -18.18 4.77 -24.85
C ASN A 228 -18.49 3.67 -25.89
N GLY A 229 -18.24 2.41 -25.53
CA GLY A 229 -18.46 1.24 -26.40
C GLY A 229 -17.37 0.98 -27.44
N ALA A 230 -16.33 1.80 -27.51
CA ALA A 230 -15.21 1.64 -28.44
C ALA A 230 -13.95 1.10 -27.75
N ASP A 231 -13.16 0.31 -28.49
CA ASP A 231 -11.81 -0.03 -28.05
C ASP A 231 -10.94 1.21 -27.95
N VAL A 232 -9.99 1.20 -27.02
CA VAL A 232 -9.09 2.31 -26.76
C VAL A 232 -7.69 1.90 -27.22
N GLU A 233 -7.10 2.70 -28.12
CA GLU A 233 -5.83 2.39 -28.76
C GLU A 233 -4.87 3.58 -28.69
N GLY A 234 -3.59 3.34 -29.03
CA GLY A 234 -2.57 4.37 -29.09
C GLY A 234 -2.34 5.09 -27.75
N GLU A 235 -2.19 6.40 -27.78
CA GLU A 235 -1.97 7.20 -26.57
C GLU A 235 -3.18 7.20 -25.63
N ALA A 236 -4.40 7.05 -26.18
CA ALA A 236 -5.61 7.02 -25.37
C ALA A 236 -5.68 5.76 -24.49
N SER A 237 -5.00 4.66 -24.87
CA SER A 237 -4.98 3.42 -24.11
C SER A 237 -3.97 3.44 -22.95
N GLN A 238 -3.35 4.59 -22.68
CA GLN A 238 -2.29 4.73 -21.69
C GLN A 238 -2.79 5.26 -20.35
N THR A 239 -2.02 5.01 -19.30
CA THR A 239 -2.23 5.57 -17.96
C THR A 239 -0.88 5.87 -17.34
N SER A 240 -0.68 7.09 -16.84
CA SER A 240 0.56 7.36 -16.11
C SER A 240 0.60 6.58 -14.81
N ARG A 241 1.77 6.05 -14.45
CA ARG A 241 1.95 5.36 -13.16
C ARG A 241 1.62 6.25 -11.98
N GLU A 242 1.84 7.55 -12.12
CA GLU A 242 1.48 8.51 -11.08
C GLU A 242 -0.03 8.70 -10.98
N ASN A 243 -0.80 8.68 -12.08
CA ASN A 243 -2.26 8.63 -11.99
C ASN A 243 -2.75 7.35 -11.30
N VAL A 244 -2.10 6.19 -11.52
CA VAL A 244 -2.43 4.97 -10.76
C VAL A 244 -2.18 5.16 -9.27
N ALA A 245 -1.07 5.81 -8.89
CA ALA A 245 -0.78 6.14 -7.50
C ALA A 245 -1.79 7.12 -6.88
N GLU A 246 -2.27 8.10 -7.64
CA GLU A 246 -3.36 8.99 -7.22
C GLU A 246 -4.67 8.23 -7.00
N VAL A 247 -5.02 7.31 -7.90
CA VAL A 247 -6.21 6.46 -7.74
C VAL A 247 -6.09 5.55 -6.52
N ILE A 248 -4.93 4.90 -6.28
CA ILE A 248 -4.67 4.12 -5.06
C ILE A 248 -4.91 4.98 -3.82
N THR A 249 -4.32 6.19 -3.80
CA THR A 249 -4.44 7.11 -2.66
C THR A 249 -5.89 7.50 -2.44
N HIS A 250 -6.63 7.81 -3.51
CA HIS A 250 -8.03 8.19 -3.45
C HIS A 250 -8.94 7.08 -2.92
N VAL A 251 -8.80 5.84 -3.44
CA VAL A 251 -9.66 4.72 -3.03
C VAL A 251 -9.36 4.23 -1.61
N VAL A 252 -8.13 4.39 -1.14
CA VAL A 252 -7.76 4.13 0.26
C VAL A 252 -8.31 5.23 1.17
N ALA A 253 -8.05 6.51 0.83
CA ALA A 253 -8.42 7.66 1.66
C ALA A 253 -9.92 7.87 1.85
N ASN A 254 -10.71 7.55 0.82
CA ASN A 254 -12.15 7.82 0.83
C ASN A 254 -12.99 6.54 0.93
N ASN A 255 -12.34 5.38 1.07
CA ASN A 255 -13.00 4.08 1.01
C ASN A 255 -13.93 3.95 -0.22
N ALA A 256 -13.47 4.46 -1.37
CA ALA A 256 -14.23 4.56 -2.61
C ALA A 256 -14.16 3.24 -3.42
N ALA A 257 -15.12 3.04 -4.33
CA ALA A 257 -15.17 1.89 -5.24
C ALA A 257 -15.09 0.51 -4.54
N ARG A 258 -15.76 0.40 -3.40
CA ARG A 258 -15.88 -0.86 -2.66
C ARG A 258 -16.53 -1.96 -3.49
N ARG A 259 -16.00 -3.17 -3.34
CA ARG A 259 -16.40 -4.40 -4.07
C ARG A 259 -16.55 -4.18 -5.58
N SER A 260 -15.72 -3.34 -6.17
CA SER A 260 -15.82 -2.91 -7.57
C SER A 260 -14.51 -3.10 -8.34
N THR A 261 -14.64 -3.26 -9.65
CA THR A 261 -13.53 -3.14 -10.60
C THR A 261 -13.64 -1.79 -11.30
N VAL A 262 -12.58 -1.00 -11.25
CA VAL A 262 -12.48 0.32 -11.89
C VAL A 262 -11.45 0.23 -12.99
N ASN A 263 -11.91 0.10 -14.23
CA ASN A 263 -11.05 0.18 -15.41
C ASN A 263 -10.93 1.64 -15.84
N PHE A 264 -9.72 2.11 -16.16
CA PHE A 264 -9.51 3.51 -16.50
C PHE A 264 -8.28 3.75 -17.38
N TYR A 265 -8.32 4.88 -18.08
CA TYR A 265 -7.21 5.45 -18.85
C TYR A 265 -6.93 6.89 -18.41
N ASN A 266 -5.84 7.49 -18.88
CA ASN A 266 -5.67 8.94 -18.81
C ASN A 266 -6.87 9.61 -19.49
N GLY A 267 -7.42 10.66 -18.88
CA GLY A 267 -8.59 11.33 -19.41
C GLY A 267 -8.80 12.71 -18.81
N ASN A 268 -10.04 13.18 -18.85
CA ASN A 268 -10.38 14.55 -18.49
C ASN A 268 -11.22 14.69 -17.23
N MET A 269 -11.74 13.60 -16.65
CA MET A 269 -12.55 13.67 -15.43
C MET A 269 -11.64 13.62 -14.19
N PRO A 270 -11.75 14.55 -13.24
CA PRO A 270 -11.01 14.48 -11.98
C PRO A 270 -11.21 13.14 -11.27
N ILE A 271 -10.14 12.55 -10.73
CA ILE A 271 -10.21 11.23 -10.06
C ILE A 271 -11.28 11.20 -8.96
N VAL A 272 -11.36 12.27 -8.18
CA VAL A 272 -12.32 12.41 -7.06
C VAL A 272 -13.78 12.45 -7.51
N GLU A 273 -14.04 12.83 -8.76
CA GLU A 273 -15.39 12.84 -9.35
C GLU A 273 -15.69 11.50 -10.05
N ALA A 274 -14.68 10.90 -10.69
CA ALA A 274 -14.84 9.67 -11.46
C ALA A 274 -15.06 8.44 -10.56
N ILE A 275 -14.38 8.36 -9.42
CA ILE A 275 -14.30 7.14 -8.62
C ILE A 275 -14.93 7.41 -7.25
N VAL A 276 -16.18 6.98 -7.06
CA VAL A 276 -16.95 7.18 -5.82
C VAL A 276 -17.11 5.90 -5.00
#